data_AF-A0A6D2I0E6-F1
#
_entry.id   AF-A0A6D2I0E6-F1
#
_cell.length_a   1.000
_cell.length_b   1.000
_cell.length_c   1.000
_cell.angle_alpha   90.00
_cell.angle_beta   90.00
_cell.angle_gamma   90.00
#
_symmetry.space_group_name_H-M   'P 1'
#
loop_
_entity.id
_entity.type
_entity.pdbx_description
1 polymer ?
#
loop_
_entity_poly.entity_id
_entity_poly.type
_entity_poly.pdbx_seq_one_letter_code
_entity_poly.pdbx_strand_id
1 'polypeptide(L)'
;MTAMRRQKYTSPEEQSAHFCQALAEHLRGDALTWFSNLRADSIDSFDDLAAAFLKQHLRFALDDLVFCKTDDDTIYGLGKFGSDWEGPFRIAKVVKPGIYQLEDNLGTTSDRLWSSSDLRKFHD
;
A
#
# COMPACT_ATOMS: atom_id res chain seq x y z
N MET A 1 4.74 -22.43 29.57
CA MET A 1 4.87 -22.28 28.11
C MET A 1 3.47 -22.14 27.54
N THR A 2 3.02 -20.94 27.22
CA THR A 2 1.67 -20.71 26.69
C THR A 2 1.66 -21.18 25.25
N ALA A 3 1.11 -22.37 25.00
CA ALA A 3 0.91 -22.88 23.66
C ALA A 3 -0.01 -21.93 22.89
N MET A 4 0.53 -21.22 21.90
CA MET A 4 -0.28 -20.41 21.00
C MET A 4 -1.18 -21.36 20.19
N ARG A 5 -2.46 -21.39 20.56
CA ARG A 5 -3.48 -22.20 19.91
C ARG A 5 -3.66 -21.65 18.50
N ARG A 6 -3.27 -22.42 17.47
CA ARG A 6 -3.50 -22.07 16.07
C ARG A 6 -5.02 -22.04 15.86
N GLN A 7 -5.61 -20.85 15.76
CA GLN A 7 -7.04 -20.70 15.51
C GLN A 7 -7.34 -21.36 14.17
N LYS A 8 -8.14 -22.43 14.18
CA LYS A 8 -8.68 -23.03 12.96
C LYS A 8 -9.94 -22.26 12.64
N TYR A 9 -9.88 -21.38 11.64
CA TYR A 9 -11.08 -20.72 11.14
C TYR A 9 -11.92 -21.73 10.37
N THR A 10 -13.22 -21.75 10.64
CA THR A 10 -14.16 -22.71 10.06
C THR A 10 -14.76 -22.18 8.75
N SER A 11 -14.73 -20.85 8.56
CA SER A 11 -15.21 -20.17 7.34
C SER A 11 -14.39 -18.90 7.00
N PRO A 12 -14.36 -18.47 5.72
CA PRO A 12 -13.73 -17.22 5.30
C PRO A 12 -14.35 -15.98 5.96
N GLU A 13 -15.66 -16.00 6.20
CA GLU A 13 -16.40 -14.90 6.82
C GLU A 13 -16.03 -14.71 8.30
N GLU A 14 -15.92 -15.79 9.08
CA GLU A 14 -15.42 -15.72 10.46
C GLU A 14 -13.99 -15.16 10.52
N GLN A 15 -13.15 -15.55 9.56
CA GLN A 15 -11.79 -15.05 9.45
C GLN A 15 -11.77 -13.55 9.12
N SER A 16 -12.59 -13.08 8.18
CA SER A 16 -12.74 -11.65 7.85
C SER A 16 -13.24 -10.85 9.05
N ALA A 17 -14.26 -11.33 9.76
CA ALA A 17 -14.78 -10.68 10.95
C ALA A 17 -13.71 -10.53 12.05
N HIS A 18 -12.92 -11.60 12.28
CA HIS A 18 -11.81 -11.57 13.23
C HIS A 18 -10.71 -10.58 12.83
N PHE A 19 -10.36 -10.47 11.54
CA PHE A 19 -9.39 -9.48 11.09
C PHE A 19 -9.89 -8.04 11.21
N CYS A 20 -11.16 -7.79 10.86
CA CYS A 20 -11.79 -6.48 11.05
C CYS A 20 -11.78 -6.05 12.51
N GLN A 21 -12.11 -6.97 13.43
CA GLN A 21 -12.08 -6.70 14.87
C GLN A 21 -10.65 -6.41 15.35
N ALA A 22 -9.69 -7.27 14.98
CA ALA A 22 -8.29 -7.08 15.37
C ALA A 22 -7.72 -5.76 14.83
N LEU A 23 -8.10 -5.36 13.60
CA LEU A 23 -7.73 -4.07 13.04
C LEU A 23 -8.31 -2.94 13.90
N ALA A 24 -9.62 -2.95 14.15
CA ALA A 24 -10.31 -1.92 14.93
C ALA A 24 -9.70 -1.70 16.32
N GLU A 25 -9.23 -2.76 16.99
CA GLU A 25 -8.55 -2.67 18.29
C GLU A 25 -7.17 -1.98 18.22
N HIS A 26 -6.50 -2.03 17.07
CA HIS A 26 -5.18 -1.43 16.86
C HIS A 26 -5.24 -0.04 16.20
N LEU A 27 -6.40 0.37 15.66
CA LEU A 27 -6.58 1.72 15.13
C LEU A 27 -6.57 2.75 16.26
N ARG A 28 -5.86 3.86 16.05
CA ARG A 28 -5.75 4.98 17.00
C ARG A 28 -5.84 6.32 16.26
N GLY A 29 -6.37 7.34 16.93
CA GLY A 29 -6.45 8.70 16.37
C GLY A 29 -7.34 8.76 15.12
N ASP A 30 -6.88 9.49 14.10
CA ASP A 30 -7.62 9.71 12.85
C ASP A 30 -8.07 8.42 12.16
N ALA A 31 -7.29 7.35 12.29
CA ALA A 31 -7.61 6.04 11.73
C ALA A 31 -8.86 5.40 12.36
N LEU A 32 -9.04 5.58 13.68
CA LEU A 32 -10.23 5.11 14.39
C LEU A 32 -11.45 5.99 14.07
N THR A 33 -11.24 7.31 14.00
CA THR A 33 -12.31 8.26 13.60
C THR A 33 -12.81 7.99 12.19
N TRP A 34 -11.90 7.67 11.26
CA TRP A 34 -12.27 7.21 9.92
C TRP A 34 -13.10 5.92 9.99
N PHE A 35 -12.64 4.91 10.73
CA PHE A 35 -13.32 3.61 10.83
C PHE A 35 -14.73 3.74 11.40
N SER A 36 -14.91 4.53 12.46
CA SER A 36 -16.24 4.77 13.06
C SER A 36 -17.20 5.56 12.15
N ASN A 37 -16.68 6.29 11.16
CA ASN A 37 -17.49 7.03 10.19
C ASN A 37 -17.83 6.21 8.94
N LEU A 38 -17.29 5.01 8.78
CA LEU A 38 -17.68 4.11 7.69
C LEU A 38 -19.13 3.66 7.87
N ARG A 39 -19.88 3.58 6.77
CA ARG A 39 -21.24 3.06 6.80
C ARG A 39 -21.20 1.55 7.01
N ALA A 40 -22.03 1.06 7.94
CA ALA A 40 -22.09 -0.35 8.33
C ALA A 40 -22.45 -1.31 7.17
N ASP A 41 -23.12 -0.83 6.13
CA ASP A 41 -23.49 -1.61 4.92
C ASP A 41 -22.52 -1.44 3.74
N SER A 42 -21.39 -0.76 3.92
CA SER A 42 -20.51 -0.41 2.79
C SER A 42 -19.30 -1.32 2.64
N ILE A 43 -19.10 -2.25 3.58
CA ILE A 43 -17.90 -3.09 3.67
C ILE A 43 -18.35 -4.50 4.06
N ASP A 44 -18.30 -5.42 3.10
CA ASP A 44 -18.76 -6.80 3.28
C ASP A 44 -17.63 -7.77 3.67
N SER A 45 -16.36 -7.36 3.50
CA SER A 45 -15.19 -8.17 3.81
C SER A 45 -14.03 -7.35 4.38
N PHE A 46 -13.08 -8.03 5.02
CA PHE A 46 -11.81 -7.43 5.43
C PHE A 46 -11.03 -6.86 4.24
N ASP A 47 -11.08 -7.50 3.08
CA ASP A 47 -10.39 -7.01 1.87
C ASP A 47 -10.91 -5.64 1.43
N ASP A 48 -12.24 -5.43 1.46
CA ASP A 48 -12.86 -4.13 1.18
C ASP A 48 -12.52 -3.09 2.25
N LEU A 49 -12.50 -3.50 3.52
CA LEU A 49 -12.10 -2.63 4.62
C LEU A 49 -10.66 -2.16 4.46
N ALA A 50 -9.76 -3.10 4.20
CA ALA A 50 -8.35 -2.84 3.99
C ALA A 50 -8.17 -1.94 2.76
N ALA A 51 -8.84 -2.23 1.64
CA ALA A 51 -8.80 -1.39 0.45
C ALA A 51 -9.28 0.04 0.73
N ALA A 52 -10.39 0.21 1.45
CA ALA A 52 -10.92 1.52 1.82
C ALA A 52 -9.96 2.28 2.75
N PHE A 53 -9.36 1.60 3.73
CA PHE A 53 -8.37 2.17 4.64
C PHE A 53 -7.14 2.65 3.89
N LEU A 54 -6.58 1.78 3.04
CA LEU A 54 -5.42 2.09 2.20
C LEU A 54 -5.73 3.26 1.27
N LYS A 55 -6.93 3.32 0.68
CA LYS A 55 -7.33 4.42 -0.21
C LYS A 55 -7.43 5.77 0.50
N GLN A 56 -7.82 5.81 1.77
CA GLN A 56 -7.89 7.05 2.54
C GLN A 56 -6.56 7.45 3.17
N HIS A 57 -5.79 6.48 3.67
CA HIS A 57 -4.57 6.77 4.43
C HIS A 57 -3.29 6.71 3.58
N LEU A 58 -3.35 6.20 2.35
CA LEU A 58 -2.21 6.12 1.45
C LEU A 58 -2.50 6.79 0.11
N ARG A 59 -1.45 7.42 -0.41
CA ARG A 59 -1.46 8.01 -1.75
C ARG A 59 -1.35 6.95 -2.84
N PHE A 60 -0.65 5.85 -2.56
CA PHE A 60 -0.47 4.68 -3.43
C PHE A 60 -0.79 3.41 -2.66
N ALA A 61 -1.55 2.51 -3.28
CA ALA A 61 -1.89 1.20 -2.72
C ALA A 61 -0.85 0.14 -3.15
N LEU A 62 -0.84 -1.02 -2.49
CA LEU A 62 -0.07 -2.17 -2.95
C LEU A 62 -0.49 -2.56 -4.36
N ASP A 63 0.47 -3.00 -5.18
CA ASP A 63 0.30 -3.34 -6.60
C ASP A 63 -0.09 -2.16 -7.53
N ASP A 64 -0.26 -0.93 -7.00
CA ASP A 64 -0.43 0.25 -7.87
C ASP A 64 0.79 0.39 -8.79
N LEU A 65 0.52 0.58 -10.09
CA LEU A 65 1.54 0.90 -11.06
C LEU A 65 1.95 2.37 -10.93
N VAL A 66 3.25 2.61 -10.78
CA VAL A 66 3.83 3.93 -10.61
C VAL A 66 5.10 4.10 -11.42
N PHE A 67 5.38 5.33 -11.82
CA PHE A 67 6.70 5.75 -12.29
C PHE A 67 7.48 6.35 -11.14
N CYS A 68 8.78 6.09 -11.10
CA CYS A 68 9.69 6.63 -10.11
C CYS A 68 10.62 7.68 -10.74
N LYS A 69 11.06 8.66 -9.96
CA LYS A 69 11.91 9.74 -10.47
C LYS A 69 13.38 9.30 -10.53
N THR A 70 14.05 9.46 -11.66
CA THR A 70 15.49 9.18 -11.77
C THR A 70 16.29 10.25 -11.03
N ASP A 71 17.28 9.87 -10.22
CA ASP A 71 18.21 10.81 -9.58
C ASP A 71 19.14 11.38 -10.65
N ASP A 72 19.10 12.71 -10.81
CA ASP A 72 19.60 13.49 -11.94
C ASP A 72 21.12 13.40 -12.20
N ASP A 73 21.90 12.72 -11.37
CA ASP A 73 23.35 12.94 -11.32
C ASP A 73 24.21 12.07 -12.28
N THR A 74 23.60 11.32 -13.22
CA THR A 74 24.36 10.47 -14.17
C THR A 74 24.25 10.84 -15.65
N ILE A 75 23.46 11.84 -16.04
CA ILE A 75 23.25 12.13 -17.48
C ILE A 75 23.48 13.60 -17.84
N TYR A 76 24.70 14.10 -17.60
CA TYR A 76 25.27 15.24 -18.35
C TYR A 76 25.66 14.84 -19.78
N GLY A 77 24.83 14.06 -20.50
CA GLY A 77 25.31 13.36 -21.70
C GLY A 77 24.37 13.18 -22.88
N LEU A 78 23.05 13.06 -22.71
CA LEU A 78 22.20 12.66 -23.83
C LEU A 78 20.90 13.48 -23.91
N GLY A 79 21.03 14.67 -24.49
CA GLY A 79 20.05 15.30 -25.36
C GLY A 79 18.56 15.16 -25.03
N LYS A 80 18.03 16.16 -24.35
CA LYS A 80 16.80 16.88 -24.72
C LYS A 80 15.62 16.02 -25.24
N PHE A 81 15.09 15.10 -24.44
CA PHE A 81 13.67 14.74 -24.44
C PHE A 81 13.28 14.36 -23.02
N GLY A 82 12.53 15.25 -22.36
CA GLY A 82 12.15 15.11 -20.96
C GLY A 82 11.34 13.85 -20.71
N SER A 83 11.76 13.07 -19.73
CA SER A 83 10.97 12.10 -18.97
C SER A 83 11.83 11.67 -17.80
N ASP A 84 11.91 12.49 -16.75
CA ASP A 84 12.63 12.17 -15.49
C ASP A 84 11.98 11.02 -14.71
N TRP A 85 11.15 10.21 -15.36
CA TRP A 85 10.25 9.22 -14.79
C TRP A 85 10.55 7.86 -15.40
N GLU A 86 11.11 6.96 -14.60
CA GLU A 86 11.43 5.57 -14.94
C GLU A 86 10.26 4.65 -14.54
N GLY A 87 9.98 3.63 -15.35
CA GLY A 87 8.97 2.61 -15.04
C GLY A 87 8.39 1.93 -16.27
N PRO A 88 7.29 1.17 -16.11
CA PRO A 88 6.45 1.08 -14.92
C PRO A 88 7.01 0.17 -13.81
N PHE A 89 6.81 0.57 -12.56
CA PHE A 89 7.07 -0.23 -11.36
C PHE A 89 5.78 -0.47 -10.58
N ARG A 90 5.78 -1.45 -9.68
CA ARG A 90 4.65 -1.73 -8.79
C ARG A 90 4.99 -1.40 -7.34
N ILE A 91 4.01 -0.96 -6.57
CA ILE A 91 4.17 -0.77 -5.13
C ILE A 91 4.19 -2.15 -4.45
N ALA A 92 5.39 -2.64 -4.16
CA ALA A 92 5.59 -3.93 -3.48
C ALA A 92 5.25 -3.86 -2.00
N LYS A 93 5.61 -2.73 -1.36
CA LYS A 93 5.41 -2.55 0.07
C LYS A 93 5.23 -1.09 0.45
N VAL A 94 4.28 -0.85 1.34
CA VAL A 94 4.10 0.45 1.97
C VAL A 94 4.88 0.41 3.29
N VAL A 95 6.02 1.10 3.35
CA VAL A 95 6.84 1.14 4.57
C VAL A 95 6.23 2.10 5.58
N LYS A 96 5.84 3.30 5.12
CA LYS A 96 5.12 4.31 5.90
C LYS A 96 4.21 5.11 4.98
N PRO A 97 3.17 5.81 5.49
CA PRO A 97 2.44 6.78 4.68
C PRO A 97 3.41 7.78 4.05
N GLY A 98 3.48 7.77 2.71
CA GLY A 98 4.42 8.61 1.97
C GLY A 98 5.77 7.99 1.63
N ILE A 99 6.12 6.80 2.14
CA ILE A 99 7.36 6.06 1.80
C ILE A 99 7.01 4.64 1.36
N TYR A 100 7.41 4.31 0.14
CA TYR A 100 7.04 3.09 -0.56
C TYR A 100 8.29 2.34 -1.03
N GLN A 101 8.17 1.04 -1.12
CA GLN A 101 9.14 0.18 -1.76
C GLN A 101 8.53 -0.33 -3.04
N LEU A 102 9.28 -0.18 -4.12
CA LEU A 102 8.85 -0.62 -5.45
C LEU A 102 9.40 -2.00 -5.75
N GLU A 103 8.69 -2.75 -6.58
CA GLU A 103 9.23 -3.89 -7.31
C GLU A 103 9.21 -3.64 -8.80
N ASP A 104 10.19 -4.22 -9.48
CA ASP A 104 10.24 -4.25 -10.93
C ASP A 104 9.39 -5.39 -11.49
N ASN A 105 9.30 -5.48 -12.83
CA ASN A 105 8.50 -6.50 -13.51
C ASN A 105 8.99 -7.95 -13.29
N LEU A 106 10.21 -8.14 -12.80
CA LEU A 106 10.78 -9.42 -12.40
C LEU A 106 10.45 -9.79 -10.93
N GLY A 107 9.77 -8.91 -10.19
CA GLY A 107 9.44 -9.10 -8.78
C GLY A 107 10.62 -8.86 -7.84
N THR A 108 11.66 -8.15 -8.29
CA THR A 108 12.77 -7.76 -7.40
C THR A 108 12.37 -6.48 -6.70
N THR A 109 12.29 -6.53 -5.37
CA THR A 109 12.07 -5.33 -4.57
C THR A 109 13.30 -4.44 -4.62
N SER A 110 13.11 -3.16 -4.92
CA SER A 110 14.15 -2.15 -4.83
C SER A 110 14.64 -2.03 -3.39
N ASP A 111 15.95 -1.97 -3.19
CA ASP A 111 16.55 -1.65 -1.88
C ASP A 111 16.27 -0.19 -1.49
N ARG A 112 16.10 0.67 -2.50
CA ARG A 112 15.77 2.08 -2.32
C ARG A 112 14.32 2.24 -1.88
N LEU A 113 14.13 3.07 -0.86
CA LEU A 113 12.83 3.56 -0.44
C LEU A 113 12.47 4.83 -1.22
N TRP A 114 11.26 4.84 -1.77
CA TRP A 114 10.73 5.90 -2.62
C TRP A 114 9.74 6.78 -1.88
N SER A 115 9.90 8.10 -1.95
CA SER A 115 8.92 9.03 -1.39
C SER A 115 7.73 9.19 -2.32
N SER A 116 6.55 9.51 -1.79
CA SER A 116 5.36 9.87 -2.58
C SER A 116 5.56 11.03 -3.56
N SER A 117 6.58 11.86 -3.34
CA SER A 117 6.98 12.96 -4.24
C SER A 117 7.81 12.48 -5.42
N ASP A 118 8.54 11.37 -5.26
CA ASP A 118 9.36 10.75 -6.30
C ASP A 118 8.55 9.74 -7.11
N LEU A 119 7.26 9.56 -6.79
CA LEU A 119 6.36 8.60 -7.43
C LEU A 119 5.21 9.30 -8.13
N ARG A 120 4.83 8.76 -9.29
CA ARG A 120 3.68 9.21 -10.07
C ARG A 120 2.81 8.03 -10.46
N LYS A 121 1.49 8.11 -10.25
CA LYS A 121 0.57 7.03 -10.65
C LYS A 121 0.56 6.87 -12.16
N PHE A 122 0.62 5.62 -12.60
CA PHE A 122 0.29 5.24 -13.96
C PHE A 122 -1.23 5.36 -14.12
N HIS A 123 -1.68 6.17 -15.08
CA HIS A 123 -3.07 6.22 -15.50
C HIS A 123 -3.09 5.71 -16.94
N ASP A 124 -3.78 4.59 -17.17
CA ASP A 124 -4.10 4.07 -18.50
C ASP A 124 -5.28 4.86 -19.11
#